data_AF-A0A6B3CCR7-F1
#
_entry.id   AF-A0A6B3CCR7-F1
#
_cell.length_a   1.000
_cell.length_b   1.000
_cell.length_c   1.000
_cell.angle_alpha   90.00
_cell.angle_beta   90.00
_cell.angle_gamma   90.00
#
_symmetry.space_group_name_H-M   'P 1'
#
loop_
_entity.id
_entity.type
_entity.pdbx_description
1 polymer ?
#
loop_
_entity_poly.entity_id
_entity_poly.type
_entity_poly.pdbx_seq_one_letter_code
_entity_poly.pdbx_strand_id
1 'polypeptide(L)'
;ASDVAAMHLSRLAGYAPGGLVDAFDLDLLAEYGVTSEDFAPAVWSRTQYEGTVYAIPLDVHPFIVFYDKKAAEQAGLLDTSGELAPMGSPEALLEAGR
;
A
#
# COMPACT_ATOMS: atom_id res chain seq x y z
N ALA A 1 -18.28 5.86 -20.05
CA ALA A 1 -17.40 5.28 -19.01
C ALA A 1 -15.99 5.80 -19.26
N SER A 2 -15.09 5.76 -18.27
CA SER A 2 -13.68 6.08 -18.48
C SER A 2 -12.95 4.87 -19.05
N ASP A 3 -12.00 5.08 -19.94
CA ASP A 3 -11.17 4.00 -20.49
C ASP A 3 -10.13 3.50 -19.46
N VAL A 4 -9.66 4.40 -18.58
CA VAL A 4 -8.73 4.11 -17.48
C VAL A 4 -9.17 4.86 -16.23
N ALA A 5 -9.10 4.21 -15.07
CA ALA A 5 -9.41 4.81 -13.78
C ALA A 5 -8.44 4.34 -12.70
N ALA A 6 -8.20 5.21 -11.71
CA ALA A 6 -7.49 4.85 -10.49
C ALA A 6 -8.50 4.39 -9.42
N MET A 7 -8.18 3.29 -8.74
CA MET A 7 -8.96 2.79 -7.61
C MET A 7 -8.05 2.27 -6.51
N HIS A 8 -8.51 2.32 -5.27
CA HIS A 8 -7.82 1.64 -4.19
C HIS A 8 -7.94 0.13 -4.38
N LEU A 9 -6.81 -0.60 -4.32
CA LEU A 9 -6.77 -2.03 -4.65
C LEU A 9 -7.71 -2.89 -3.80
N SER A 10 -8.04 -2.45 -2.58
CA SER A 10 -9.05 -3.13 -1.73
C SER A 10 -10.46 -3.16 -2.32
N ARG A 11 -10.75 -2.37 -3.36
CA ARG A 11 -12.04 -2.38 -4.07
C ARG A 11 -12.10 -3.43 -5.17
N LEU A 12 -10.96 -3.98 -5.59
CA LEU A 12 -10.89 -4.90 -6.71
C LEU A 12 -11.79 -6.14 -6.51
N ALA A 13 -11.85 -6.68 -5.28
CA ALA A 13 -12.69 -7.82 -4.94
C ALA A 13 -14.20 -7.56 -5.14
N GLY A 14 -14.64 -6.30 -5.12
CA GLY A 14 -16.03 -5.93 -5.42
C GLY A 14 -16.27 -5.63 -6.91
N TYR A 15 -15.22 -5.36 -7.69
CA TYR A 15 -15.34 -4.89 -9.07
C TYR A 15 -15.09 -5.99 -10.09
N ALA A 16 -14.05 -6.80 -9.91
CA ALA A 16 -13.70 -7.86 -10.84
C ALA A 16 -14.82 -8.92 -10.98
N PRO A 17 -15.42 -9.45 -9.90
CA PRO A 17 -16.52 -10.43 -10.03
C PRO A 17 -17.79 -9.83 -10.62
N GLY A 18 -17.99 -8.52 -10.45
CA GLY A 18 -19.17 -7.79 -10.92
C GLY A 18 -19.08 -7.34 -12.37
N GLY A 19 -17.96 -7.60 -13.07
CA GLY A 19 -17.73 -7.15 -14.44
C GLY A 19 -17.62 -5.63 -14.57
N LEU A 20 -17.23 -4.94 -13.50
CA LEU A 20 -17.09 -3.47 -13.48
C LEU A 20 -15.72 -3.00 -13.98
N VAL A 21 -14.77 -3.92 -14.11
CA VAL A 21 -13.42 -3.70 -14.64
C VAL A 21 -13.03 -4.85 -15.55
N ASP A 22 -12.31 -4.53 -16.62
CA ASP A 22 -11.82 -5.52 -17.57
C ASP A 22 -10.47 -6.10 -17.12
N ALA A 23 -10.20 -7.33 -17.55
CA ALA A 23 -8.88 -7.93 -17.38
C ALA A 23 -7.84 -7.23 -18.27
N PHE A 24 -6.61 -7.12 -17.78
CA PHE A 24 -5.51 -6.58 -18.57
C PHE A 24 -4.94 -7.64 -19.50
N ASP A 25 -4.66 -7.23 -20.74
CA ASP A 25 -3.84 -7.99 -21.68
C ASP A 25 -2.36 -7.85 -21.30
N LEU A 26 -1.78 -8.92 -20.74
CA LEU A 26 -0.40 -8.92 -20.27
C LEU A 26 0.61 -8.95 -21.42
N ASP A 27 0.25 -9.53 -22.58
CA ASP A 27 1.12 -9.55 -23.75
C ASP A 27 1.25 -8.14 -24.34
N LEU A 28 0.13 -7.41 -24.39
CA LEU A 28 0.13 -6.00 -24.78
C LEU A 28 0.96 -5.15 -23.82
N LEU A 29 0.83 -5.34 -22.51
CA LEU A 29 1.64 -4.61 -21.53
C LEU A 29 3.14 -4.93 -21.70
N ALA A 30 3.47 -6.18 -21.96
CA ALA A 30 4.85 -6.61 -22.18
C ALA A 30 5.45 -6.01 -23.48
N GLU A 31 4.65 -5.78 -24.53
CA GLU A 31 5.09 -5.06 -25.74
C GLU A 31 5.62 -3.65 -25.41
N TYR A 32 5.04 -3.00 -24.40
CA TYR A 32 5.46 -1.69 -23.91
C TYR A 32 6.43 -1.77 -22.72
N GLY A 33 6.97 -2.95 -22.40
CA GLY A 33 7.98 -3.15 -21.38
C GLY A 33 7.45 -3.15 -19.94
N VAL A 34 6.17 -3.44 -19.73
CA VAL A 34 5.57 -3.60 -18.40
C VAL A 34 5.26 -5.07 -18.16
N THR A 35 5.88 -5.64 -17.13
CA THR A 35 5.75 -7.05 -16.75
C THR A 35 5.49 -7.17 -15.25
N SER A 36 5.13 -8.37 -14.79
CA SER A 36 4.99 -8.63 -13.35
C SER A 36 6.31 -8.45 -12.57
N GLU A 37 7.46 -8.58 -13.24
CA GLU A 37 8.79 -8.48 -12.61
C GLU A 37 9.13 -7.04 -12.17
N ASP A 38 8.43 -6.05 -12.74
CA ASP A 38 8.57 -4.64 -12.36
C ASP A 38 7.94 -4.31 -11.01
N PHE A 39 7.20 -5.26 -10.42
CA PHE A 39 6.44 -5.05 -9.20
C PHE A 39 6.84 -6.02 -8.08
N ALA A 40 6.76 -5.54 -6.84
CA ALA A 40 6.94 -6.41 -5.68
C ALA A 40 5.89 -7.56 -5.70
N PRO A 41 6.28 -8.83 -5.49
CA PRO A 41 5.36 -9.97 -5.61
C PRO A 41 4.10 -9.88 -4.72
N ALA A 42 4.25 -9.29 -3.53
CA ALA A 42 3.13 -9.09 -2.60
C ALA A 42 2.12 -8.04 -3.10
N VAL A 43 2.55 -7.09 -3.93
CA VAL A 43 1.67 -6.08 -4.55
C VAL A 43 1.02 -6.68 -5.79
N TRP A 44 1.80 -7.36 -6.65
CA TRP A 44 1.30 -8.00 -7.86
C TRP A 44 0.22 -9.05 -7.59
N SER A 45 0.43 -9.91 -6.59
CA SER A 45 -0.56 -10.95 -6.24
C SER A 45 -1.94 -10.39 -5.87
N ARG A 46 -2.00 -9.14 -5.39
CA ARG A 46 -3.25 -8.46 -5.02
C ARG A 46 -3.99 -7.82 -6.20
N THR A 47 -3.38 -7.77 -7.38
CA THR A 47 -4.05 -7.29 -8.60
C THR A 47 -4.89 -8.35 -9.29
N GLN A 48 -4.86 -9.57 -8.75
CA GLN A 48 -5.47 -10.74 -9.36
C GLN A 48 -6.81 -11.10 -8.70
N TYR A 49 -7.76 -11.50 -9.53
CA TYR A 49 -8.97 -12.21 -9.12
C TYR A 49 -9.01 -13.52 -9.90
N GLU A 50 -9.12 -14.66 -9.19
CA GLU A 50 -9.10 -16.00 -9.80
C GLU A 50 -7.90 -16.23 -10.75
N GLY A 51 -6.73 -15.65 -10.41
CA GLY A 51 -5.49 -15.77 -11.18
C GLY A 51 -5.40 -14.84 -12.40
N THR A 52 -6.43 -14.03 -12.68
CA THR A 52 -6.45 -13.06 -13.78
C THR A 52 -6.15 -11.66 -13.26
N VAL A 53 -5.30 -10.91 -13.96
CA VAL A 53 -4.90 -9.54 -13.58
C VAL A 53 -5.94 -8.53 -14.03
N TYR A 54 -6.47 -7.76 -13.08
CA TYR A 54 -7.51 -6.74 -13.32
C TYR A 54 -7.06 -5.33 -12.90
N ALA A 55 -5.84 -5.17 -12.42
CA ALA A 55 -5.27 -3.88 -12.03
C ALA A 55 -3.76 -3.88 -12.26
N ILE A 56 -3.20 -2.70 -12.51
CA ILE A 56 -1.75 -2.48 -12.57
C ILE A 56 -1.36 -1.58 -11.39
N PRO A 57 -0.35 -1.94 -10.58
CA PRO A 57 0.06 -1.12 -9.45
C PRO A 57 0.57 0.25 -9.92
N LEU A 58 0.05 1.33 -9.33
CA LEU A 58 0.50 2.70 -9.59
C LEU A 58 1.37 3.23 -8.45
N ASP A 59 0.91 3.06 -7.22
CA ASP A 59 1.58 3.50 -6.01
C ASP A 59 1.38 2.51 -4.85
N VAL A 60 2.18 2.70 -3.80
CA VAL A 60 2.00 2.02 -2.51
C VAL A 60 2.06 3.05 -1.39
N HIS A 61 1.13 2.96 -0.45
CA HIS A 61 1.07 3.83 0.72
C HIS A 61 1.40 3.02 1.99
N PRO A 62 2.67 2.96 2.40
CA PRO A 62 3.03 2.31 3.65
C PRO A 62 2.49 3.12 4.86
N PHE A 63 2.12 2.41 5.91
CA PHE A 63 1.85 3.05 7.20
C PHE A 63 3.18 3.48 7.83
N ILE A 64 3.38 4.79 7.93
CA ILE A 64 4.58 5.41 8.49
C ILE A 64 4.16 6.36 9.62
N VAL A 65 4.93 6.39 10.70
CA VAL A 65 4.78 7.35 11.80
C VAL A 65 5.75 8.50 11.58
N PHE A 66 5.23 9.70 11.35
CA PHE A 66 6.00 10.94 11.37
C PHE A 66 5.88 11.60 12.74
N TYR A 67 6.99 12.08 13.30
CA TYR A 67 7.04 12.68 14.63
C TYR A 67 8.07 13.83 14.67
N ASP A 68 7.85 14.81 15.54
CA ASP A 68 8.84 15.85 15.84
C ASP A 68 9.87 15.29 16.82
N LYS A 69 11.14 15.23 16.40
CA LYS A 69 12.21 14.65 17.21
C LYS A 69 12.43 15.43 18.52
N LYS A 70 12.30 16.76 18.52
CA LYS A 70 12.52 17.57 19.72
C LYS A 70 11.38 17.38 20.73
N ALA A 71 10.14 17.33 20.25
CA ALA A 71 9.00 17.05 21.11
C ALA A 71 9.09 15.64 21.72
N ALA A 72 9.45 14.63 20.91
CA ALA A 72 9.63 13.27 21.38
C ALA A 72 10.78 13.14 22.40
N GLU A 73 11.90 13.85 22.20
CA GLU A 73 13.00 13.92 23.16
C GLU A 73 12.55 14.55 24.49
N GLN A 74 11.85 15.70 24.43
CA GLN A 74 11.31 16.38 25.60
C GLN A 74 10.33 15.51 26.40
N ALA A 75 9.55 14.68 25.71
CA ALA A 75 8.61 13.74 26.30
C ALA A 75 9.28 12.42 26.76
N GLY A 76 10.58 12.23 26.53
CA GLY A 76 11.30 11.01 26.89
C GLY A 76 10.89 9.78 26.06
N LEU A 77 10.42 9.99 24.83
CA LEU A 77 9.90 8.94 23.94
C LEU A 77 10.95 8.37 22.97
N LEU A 78 12.21 8.83 23.04
CA LEU A 78 13.28 8.34 22.17
C LEU A 78 14.02 7.15 22.79
N ASP A 79 14.46 6.21 21.95
CA ASP A 79 15.33 5.11 22.34
C ASP A 79 16.81 5.54 22.40
N THR A 80 17.71 4.59 22.67
CA THR A 80 19.17 4.85 22.77
C THR A 80 19.82 5.24 21.45
N SER A 81 19.13 5.08 20.32
CA SER A 81 19.58 5.51 19.00
C SER A 81 19.05 6.91 18.62
N GLY A 82 18.20 7.51 19.46
CA GLY A 82 17.60 8.82 19.20
C GLY A 82 16.41 8.77 18.23
N GLU A 83 15.80 7.60 18.07
CA GLU A 83 14.57 7.40 17.28
C GLU A 83 13.37 7.15 18.19
N LEU A 84 12.16 7.37 17.69
CA LEU A 84 10.93 7.11 18.46
C LEU A 84 10.88 5.65 18.90
N ALA A 85 10.81 5.41 20.21
CA ALA A 85 10.71 4.08 20.76
C ALA A 85 9.43 3.39 20.27
N PRO A 86 9.48 2.07 19.97
CA PRO A 86 8.31 1.35 19.51
C PRO A 86 7.24 1.32 20.61
N MET A 87 6.07 1.92 20.33
CA MET A 87 4.97 1.99 21.30
C MET A 87 4.42 0.60 21.68
N GLY A 88 4.49 -0.37 20.78
CA GLY A 88 4.14 -1.78 21.06
C GLY A 88 2.66 -2.08 21.26
N SER A 89 1.83 -1.11 21.68
CA SER A 89 0.37 -1.24 21.78
C SER A 89 -0.38 0.07 21.47
N PRO A 90 -1.68 0.00 21.14
CA PRO A 90 -2.52 1.20 21.01
C PRO A 90 -2.58 2.04 22.29
N GLU A 91 -2.61 1.40 23.47
CA GLU A 91 -2.67 2.10 24.77
C GLU A 91 -1.38 2.87 25.05
N ALA A 92 -0.23 2.29 24.75
CA ALA A 92 1.06 2.96 24.88
C ALA A 92 1.18 4.15 23.92
N LEU A 93 0.65 4.02 22.69
CA LEU A 93 0.59 5.14 21.74
C LEU A 93 -0.30 6.28 22.27
N LEU A 94 -1.44 5.95 22.91
CA LEU A 94 -2.33 6.94 23.52
C LEU A 94 -1.68 7.62 24.73
N GLU A 95 -0.97 6.87 25.56
CA GLU A 95 -0.25 7.40 26.72
C GLU A 95 0.87 8.36 26.30
N ALA A 96 1.60 8.03 25.22
CA ALA A 96 2.63 8.90 24.67
C ALA A 96 2.11 10.25 24.15
N GLY A 97 0.81 10.37 23.89
CA GLY A 97 0.17 11.60 23.43
C GLY A 97 -0.46 12.47 24.53
N ARG A 98 -0.39 12.04 25.80
CA ARG A 98 -0.90 12.82 26.95
C ARG A 98 0.13 13.83 27.44
#